data_AF-A0A7X9ZPX9-F1
#
_entry.id   AF-A0A7X9ZPX9-F1
#
_cell.length_a   1.000
_cell.length_b   1.000
_cell.length_c   1.000
_cell.angle_alpha   90.00
_cell.angle_beta   90.00
_cell.angle_gamma   90.00
#
_symmetry.space_group_name_H-M   'P 1'
#
loop_
_entity.id
_entity.type
_entity.pdbx_description
1 polymer ?
#
loop_
_entity_poly.entity_id
_entity_poly.type
_entity_poly.pdbx_seq_one_letter_code
_entity_poly.pdbx_strand_id
1 'polypeptide(L)'
;MATANEALSSPCVRPDERTVAALRGHADFAELMHRFESTLRDDVFVQPVPCDVKDRDKHQKILLRAESYLVLQIIWKESGLITDEELRAAGLARKYGPGQFTCYALGVELARNKKDVGASNTRIGTIVAAAEIYDLVVRDTFKTRLRPLVGTPLLHSIMMDIIQPLEPHAITPVMASKGLEA
;
A
#
# COMPACT_ATOMS: atom_id res chain seq x y z
N MET A 1 17.78 -44.27 46.84
CA MET A 1 17.88 -42.91 46.26
C MET A 1 17.28 -42.95 44.87
N ALA A 2 16.05 -42.48 44.71
CA ALA A 2 15.38 -42.38 43.41
C ALA A 2 15.42 -40.91 42.98
N THR A 3 16.12 -40.60 41.89
CA THR A 3 16.08 -39.27 41.27
C THR A 3 14.92 -39.24 40.29
N ALA A 4 13.85 -38.57 40.70
CA ALA A 4 12.75 -38.17 39.85
C ALA A 4 13.29 -37.18 38.79
N ASN A 5 13.37 -37.64 37.54
CA ASN A 5 13.62 -36.79 36.40
C ASN A 5 12.25 -36.53 35.77
N GLU A 6 11.50 -35.58 36.36
CA GLU A 6 10.28 -35.05 35.76
C GLU A 6 10.67 -34.34 34.47
N ALA A 7 10.45 -35.03 33.35
CA ALA A 7 10.43 -34.43 32.04
C ALA A 7 9.34 -33.35 32.04
N LEU A 8 9.77 -32.10 32.05
CA LEU A 8 8.97 -30.93 31.70
C LEU A 8 8.48 -31.09 30.26
N SER A 9 7.43 -31.88 30.08
CA SER A 9 6.65 -31.94 28.86
C SER A 9 5.87 -30.63 28.78
N SER A 10 6.56 -29.57 28.30
CA SER A 10 5.91 -28.31 27.98
C SER A 10 4.81 -28.62 26.96
N PRO A 11 3.53 -28.39 27.29
CA PRO A 11 2.46 -28.65 26.34
C PRO A 11 2.69 -27.75 25.14
N CYS A 12 2.94 -28.35 23.98
CA CYS A 12 3.01 -27.66 22.70
C CYS A 12 1.60 -27.16 22.38
N VAL A 13 1.26 -25.96 22.88
CA VAL A 13 -0.03 -25.32 22.63
C VAL A 13 -0.08 -25.03 21.14
N ARG A 14 -0.88 -25.81 20.39
CA ARG A 14 -1.12 -25.50 18.98
C ARG A 14 -1.81 -24.14 18.92
N PRO A 15 -1.30 -23.20 18.11
CA PRO A 15 -1.94 -21.91 17.95
C PRO A 15 -3.35 -22.13 17.42
N ASP A 16 -4.32 -21.39 17.97
CA ASP A 16 -5.68 -21.40 17.45
C ASP A 16 -5.75 -20.85 16.02
N GLU A 17 -6.82 -21.17 15.30
CA GLU A 17 -7.00 -20.77 13.90
C GLU A 17 -6.98 -19.25 13.71
N ARG A 18 -7.39 -18.48 14.74
CA ARG A 18 -7.39 -17.01 14.71
C ARG A 18 -5.96 -16.47 14.72
N THR A 19 -5.09 -17.07 15.51
CA THR A 19 -3.68 -16.72 15.62
C THR A 19 -2.97 -17.04 14.31
N VAL A 20 -3.24 -18.21 13.71
CA VAL A 20 -2.67 -18.57 12.40
C VAL A 20 -3.14 -17.61 11.31
N ALA A 21 -4.43 -17.26 11.28
CA ALA A 21 -4.97 -16.30 10.33
C ALA A 21 -4.39 -14.89 10.50
N ALA A 22 -4.24 -14.43 11.74
CA ALA A 22 -3.63 -13.13 12.05
C ALA A 22 -2.16 -13.08 11.61
N LEU A 23 -1.38 -14.13 11.90
CA LEU A 23 0.01 -14.23 11.48
C LEU A 23 0.16 -14.25 9.96
N ARG A 24 -0.75 -14.96 9.26
CA ARG A 24 -0.78 -14.93 7.79
C ARG A 24 -1.07 -13.54 7.25
N GLY A 25 -2.12 -12.88 7.77
CA GLY A 25 -2.44 -11.51 7.36
C GLY A 25 -1.31 -10.52 7.61
N HIS A 26 -0.54 -10.69 8.71
CA HIS A 26 0.66 -9.90 8.96
C HIS A 26 1.78 -10.17 7.96
N ALA A 27 2.02 -11.44 7.61
CA ALA A 27 3.02 -11.83 6.63
C ALA A 27 2.66 -11.27 5.23
N ASP A 28 1.41 -11.42 4.81
CA ASP A 28 0.90 -10.91 3.54
C ASP A 28 1.05 -9.38 3.47
N PHE A 29 0.71 -8.67 4.56
CA PHE A 29 0.89 -7.22 4.64
C PHE A 29 2.36 -6.80 4.59
N ALA A 30 3.25 -7.54 5.25
CA ALA A 30 4.69 -7.25 5.21
C ALA A 30 5.27 -7.43 3.80
N GLU A 31 4.82 -8.46 3.07
CA GLU A 31 5.21 -8.68 1.68
C GLU A 31 4.71 -7.55 0.77
N LEU A 32 3.43 -7.16 0.90
CA LEU A 32 2.86 -6.04 0.15
C LEU A 32 3.62 -4.73 0.42
N MET A 33 3.93 -4.46 1.67
CA MET A 33 4.72 -3.29 2.06
C MET A 33 6.13 -3.34 1.47
N HIS A 34 6.80 -4.50 1.48
CA HIS A 34 8.12 -4.64 0.88
C HIS A 34 8.11 -4.34 -0.62
N ARG A 35 7.11 -4.88 -1.35
CA ARG A 35 6.93 -4.59 -2.78
C ARG A 35 6.68 -3.10 -3.03
N PHE A 36 5.76 -2.50 -2.27
CA PHE A 36 5.48 -1.07 -2.35
C PHE A 36 6.74 -0.21 -2.13
N GLU A 37 7.52 -0.51 -1.09
CA GLU A 37 8.78 0.20 -0.82
C GLU A 37 9.81 0.02 -1.94
N SER A 38 9.93 -1.18 -2.52
CA SER A 38 10.84 -1.43 -3.65
C SER A 38 10.43 -0.60 -4.86
N THR A 39 9.17 -0.70 -5.30
CA THR A 39 8.64 0.06 -6.45
C THR A 39 8.81 1.56 -6.26
N LEU A 40 8.56 2.08 -5.05
CA LEU A 40 8.80 3.50 -4.78
C LEU A 40 10.27 3.88 -4.95
N ARG A 41 11.20 3.05 -4.47
CA ARG A 41 12.64 3.33 -4.57
C ARG A 41 13.17 3.22 -5.98
N ASP A 42 12.73 2.19 -6.70
CA ASP A 42 13.31 1.79 -7.97
C ASP A 42 12.72 2.62 -9.13
N ASP A 43 11.43 2.95 -9.07
CA ASP A 43 10.71 3.54 -10.21
C ASP A 43 10.26 5.00 -9.96
N VAL A 44 9.97 5.37 -8.71
CA VAL A 44 9.38 6.68 -8.37
C VAL A 44 10.45 7.66 -7.89
N PHE A 45 11.26 7.26 -6.91
CA PHE A 45 12.23 8.14 -6.25
C PHE A 45 13.46 8.45 -7.09
N VAL A 46 13.68 7.71 -8.17
CA VAL A 46 14.72 7.98 -9.17
C VAL A 46 14.37 9.18 -10.07
N GLN A 47 13.09 9.55 -10.14
CA GLN A 47 12.64 10.62 -11.01
C GLN A 47 13.04 11.99 -10.43
N PRO A 48 13.44 12.96 -11.29
CA PRO A 48 13.73 14.31 -10.84
C PRO A 48 12.45 15.01 -10.35
N VAL A 49 12.51 15.59 -9.15
CA VAL A 49 11.39 16.30 -8.52
C VAL A 49 11.74 17.77 -8.25
N PRO A 50 10.76 18.69 -8.24
CA PRO A 50 10.99 20.11 -8.08
C PRO A 50 11.15 20.52 -6.60
N CYS A 51 12.05 19.87 -5.87
CA CYS A 51 12.40 20.22 -4.48
C CYS A 51 13.88 20.01 -4.18
N ASP A 52 14.36 20.58 -3.07
CA ASP A 52 15.74 20.40 -2.65
C ASP A 52 16.02 18.98 -2.13
N VAL A 53 17.29 18.61 -1.99
CA VAL A 53 17.69 17.26 -1.58
C VAL A 53 17.16 16.89 -0.19
N LYS A 54 17.10 17.84 0.75
CA LYS A 54 16.69 17.58 2.13
C LYS A 54 15.18 17.34 2.22
N ASP A 55 14.40 18.13 1.50
CA ASP A 55 12.96 17.98 1.40
C ASP A 55 12.61 16.71 0.62
N ARG A 56 13.37 16.36 -0.43
CA ARG A 56 13.25 15.08 -1.14
C ARG A 56 13.37 13.90 -0.17
N ASP A 57 14.45 13.83 0.61
CA ASP A 57 14.68 12.74 1.57
C ASP A 57 13.58 12.66 2.63
N LYS A 58 13.08 13.82 3.07
CA LYS A 58 11.94 13.91 4.01
C LYS A 58 10.67 13.32 3.38
N HIS A 59 10.34 13.67 2.14
CA HIS A 59 9.18 13.16 1.44
C HIS A 59 9.27 11.65 1.19
N GLN A 60 10.44 11.14 0.79
CA GLN A 60 10.66 9.70 0.64
C GLN A 60 10.43 8.95 1.95
N LYS A 61 10.99 9.45 3.06
CA LYS A 61 10.78 8.87 4.41
C LYS A 61 9.33 8.91 4.88
N ILE A 62 8.53 9.86 4.38
CA ILE A 62 7.08 9.90 4.65
C ILE A 62 6.42 8.77 3.87
N LEU A 63 6.65 8.69 2.55
CA LEU A 63 5.96 7.76 1.66
C LEU A 63 6.28 6.28 1.92
N LEU A 64 7.45 5.97 2.45
CA LEU A 64 7.84 4.60 2.83
C LEU A 64 7.14 4.07 4.10
N ARG A 65 6.30 4.87 4.77
CA ARG A 65 5.59 4.42 5.97
C ARG A 65 4.38 3.59 5.58
N ALA A 66 4.07 2.56 6.37
CA ALA A 66 2.86 1.75 6.21
C ALA A 66 1.57 2.59 6.17
N GLU A 67 1.50 3.67 6.94
CA GLU A 67 0.36 4.60 6.92
C GLU A 67 0.20 5.30 5.57
N SER A 68 1.30 5.62 4.88
CA SER A 68 1.25 6.21 3.54
C SER A 68 0.71 5.22 2.51
N TYR A 69 1.11 3.95 2.58
CA TYR A 69 0.53 2.90 1.75
C TYR A 69 -1.00 2.84 1.93
N LEU A 70 -1.49 2.78 3.18
CA LEU A 70 -2.94 2.73 3.45
C LEU A 70 -3.69 3.95 2.91
N VAL A 71 -3.14 5.15 3.11
CA VAL A 71 -3.75 6.39 2.57
C VAL A 71 -3.78 6.36 1.05
N LEU A 72 -2.67 5.98 0.40
CA LEU A 72 -2.58 5.91 -1.06
C LEU A 72 -3.46 4.82 -1.66
N GLN A 73 -3.60 3.68 -0.98
CA GLN A 73 -4.51 2.61 -1.38
C GLN A 73 -5.97 3.09 -1.36
N ILE A 74 -6.38 3.83 -0.33
CA ILE A 74 -7.73 4.42 -0.28
C ILE A 74 -7.89 5.43 -1.42
N ILE A 75 -6.90 6.28 -1.67
CA ILE A 75 -6.97 7.28 -2.75
C ILE A 75 -7.08 6.60 -4.12
N TRP A 76 -6.30 5.56 -4.36
CA TRP A 76 -6.34 4.76 -5.58
C TRP A 76 -7.70 4.10 -5.79
N LYS A 77 -8.23 3.43 -4.76
CA LYS A 77 -9.56 2.80 -4.77
C LYS A 77 -10.68 3.78 -5.11
N GLU A 78 -10.60 5.00 -4.60
CA GLU A 78 -11.58 6.06 -4.83
C GLU A 78 -11.31 6.86 -6.13
N SER A 79 -10.22 6.58 -6.85
CA SER A 79 -9.91 7.21 -8.14
C SER A 79 -10.83 6.69 -9.25
N GLY A 80 -11.03 7.47 -10.31
CA GLY A 80 -11.81 7.05 -11.48
C GLY A 80 -11.09 6.04 -12.40
N LEU A 81 -9.89 5.57 -12.01
CA LEU A 81 -9.06 4.67 -12.82
C LEU A 81 -9.39 3.19 -12.60
N ILE A 82 -10.15 2.88 -11.54
CA ILE A 82 -10.66 1.53 -11.28
C ILE A 82 -12.16 1.53 -11.56
N THR A 83 -12.67 0.52 -12.25
CA THR A 83 -14.11 0.38 -12.47
C THR A 83 -14.80 -0.18 -11.24
N ASP A 84 -16.10 0.11 -11.09
CA ASP A 84 -16.89 -0.48 -10.00
C ASP A 84 -17.03 -2.01 -10.14
N GLU A 85 -16.83 -2.54 -11.36
CA GLU A 85 -16.79 -3.98 -11.62
C GLU A 85 -15.52 -4.63 -11.05
N GLU A 86 -14.34 -4.05 -11.30
CA GLU A 86 -13.07 -4.52 -10.73
C GLU A 86 -13.08 -4.45 -9.19
N LEU A 87 -13.63 -3.36 -8.62
CA LEU A 87 -13.80 -3.26 -7.17
C LEU A 87 -14.71 -4.37 -6.65
N ARG A 88 -15.84 -4.64 -7.31
CA ARG A 88 -16.78 -5.69 -6.91
C ARG A 88 -16.16 -7.08 -7.01
N ALA A 89 -15.37 -7.35 -8.06
CA ALA A 89 -14.63 -8.60 -8.21
C ALA A 89 -13.64 -8.83 -7.06
N ALA A 90 -13.03 -7.75 -6.55
CA ALA A 90 -12.15 -7.78 -5.38
C ALA A 90 -12.91 -7.73 -4.02
N GLY A 91 -14.24 -7.74 -4.01
CA GLY A 91 -15.05 -7.62 -2.78
C GLY A 91 -14.99 -6.23 -2.13
N LEU A 92 -14.61 -5.20 -2.90
CA LEU A 92 -14.50 -3.82 -2.47
C LEU A 92 -15.64 -2.97 -3.06
N ALA A 93 -15.94 -1.86 -2.41
CA ALA A 93 -16.87 -0.85 -2.91
C ALA A 93 -16.37 0.55 -2.58
N ARG A 94 -16.61 1.51 -3.47
CA ARG A 94 -16.34 2.93 -3.21
C ARG A 94 -17.12 3.40 -1.99
N LYS A 95 -16.51 4.26 -1.20
CA LYS A 95 -17.11 4.80 0.00
C LYS A 95 -17.57 6.25 -0.19
N TYR A 96 -16.88 7.01 -1.03
CA TYR A 96 -17.11 8.44 -1.15
C TYR A 96 -17.92 8.77 -2.40
N GLY A 97 -18.85 9.71 -2.26
CA GLY A 97 -19.54 10.28 -3.41
C GLY A 97 -18.60 11.16 -4.25
N PRO A 98 -18.96 11.46 -5.52
CA PRO A 98 -18.16 12.32 -6.38
C PRO A 98 -17.80 13.66 -5.73
N GLY A 99 -16.51 13.98 -5.66
CA GLY A 99 -16.01 15.26 -5.12
C GLY A 99 -16.06 15.41 -3.60
N GLN A 100 -16.43 14.36 -2.84
CA GLN A 100 -16.46 14.39 -1.37
C GLN A 100 -15.17 13.88 -0.73
N PHE A 101 -14.30 13.23 -1.51
CA PHE A 101 -13.09 12.60 -1.03
C PHE A 101 -11.96 13.62 -0.85
N THR A 102 -11.75 14.07 0.40
CA THR A 102 -10.79 15.13 0.78
C THR A 102 -9.90 14.67 1.94
N CYS A 103 -8.77 15.36 2.21
CA CYS A 103 -7.92 15.05 3.37
C CYS A 103 -8.71 15.08 4.69
N TYR A 104 -9.63 16.03 4.83
CA TYR A 104 -10.47 16.15 6.02
C TYR A 104 -11.42 14.97 6.14
N ALA A 105 -12.11 14.59 5.05
CA ALA A 105 -13.02 13.46 5.05
C ALA A 105 -12.30 12.15 5.40
N LEU A 106 -11.11 11.93 4.83
CA LEU A 106 -10.27 10.79 5.17
C LEU A 106 -9.76 10.86 6.62
N GLY A 107 -9.45 12.05 7.13
CA GLY A 107 -9.06 12.27 8.52
C GLY A 107 -10.17 11.97 9.52
N VAL A 108 -11.42 12.26 9.18
CA VAL A 108 -12.58 11.87 9.98
C VAL A 108 -12.75 10.36 10.01
N GLU A 109 -12.52 9.68 8.89
CA GLU A 109 -12.61 8.22 8.80
C GLU A 109 -11.52 7.50 9.60
N LEU A 110 -10.27 7.94 9.48
CA LEU A 110 -9.13 7.25 10.09
C LEU A 110 -8.93 7.63 11.57
N ALA A 111 -9.58 8.68 12.05
CA ALA A 111 -9.50 9.09 13.44
C ALA A 111 -10.24 8.11 14.37
N ARG A 112 -9.58 7.72 15.47
CA ARG A 112 -10.17 6.84 16.50
C ARG A 112 -11.32 7.52 17.25
N ASN A 113 -11.28 8.85 17.36
CA ASN A 113 -12.29 9.67 18.02
C ASN A 113 -12.29 11.10 17.46
N LYS A 114 -13.29 11.90 17.82
CA LYS A 114 -13.47 13.28 17.34
C LYS A 114 -12.30 14.23 17.67
N LYS A 115 -11.56 13.97 18.76
CA LYS A 115 -10.43 14.81 19.17
C LYS A 115 -9.21 14.61 18.28
N ASP A 116 -9.07 13.41 17.71
CA ASP A 116 -7.93 13.03 16.86
C ASP A 116 -8.08 13.46 15.39
N VAL A 117 -9.25 13.98 15.00
CA VAL A 117 -9.54 14.37 13.60
C VAL A 117 -8.57 15.43 13.10
N GLY A 118 -8.25 16.43 13.92
CA GLY A 118 -7.30 17.49 13.55
C GLY A 118 -5.90 16.95 13.27
N ALA A 119 -5.40 16.07 14.15
CA ALA A 119 -4.10 15.43 13.98
C ALA A 119 -4.07 14.50 12.76
N SER A 120 -5.14 13.73 12.56
CA SER A 120 -5.29 12.81 11.43
C SER A 120 -5.32 13.56 10.10
N ASN A 121 -6.10 14.65 10.01
CA ASN A 121 -6.16 15.52 8.83
C ASN A 121 -4.79 16.12 8.49
N THR A 122 -4.06 16.66 9.47
CA THR A 122 -2.70 17.20 9.25
C THR A 122 -1.74 16.14 8.75
N ARG A 123 -1.83 14.93 9.30
CA ARG A 123 -0.96 13.82 8.91
C ARG A 123 -1.25 13.35 7.48
N ILE A 124 -2.52 13.16 7.14
CA ILE A 124 -2.95 12.85 5.76
C ILE A 124 -2.51 13.95 4.81
N GLY A 125 -2.70 15.23 5.18
CA GLY A 125 -2.23 16.36 4.38
C GLY A 125 -0.73 16.32 4.11
N THR A 126 0.08 15.87 5.08
CA THR A 126 1.53 15.70 4.92
C THR A 126 1.87 14.56 3.97
N ILE A 127 1.13 13.44 4.04
CA ILE A 127 1.29 12.30 3.12
C ILE A 127 0.91 12.72 1.70
N VAL A 128 -0.25 13.36 1.52
CA VAL A 128 -0.73 13.84 0.22
C VAL A 128 0.26 14.85 -0.36
N ALA A 129 0.77 15.80 0.42
CA ALA A 129 1.77 16.74 -0.07
C ALA A 129 3.06 16.06 -0.54
N ALA A 130 3.53 15.02 0.17
CA ALA A 130 4.66 14.23 -0.29
C ALA A 130 4.33 13.45 -1.58
N ALA A 131 3.12 12.90 -1.69
CA ALA A 131 2.65 12.16 -2.84
C ALA A 131 2.47 13.04 -4.09
N GLU A 132 2.04 14.30 -3.91
CA GLU A 132 1.90 15.31 -4.97
C GLU A 132 3.25 15.64 -5.61
N ILE A 133 4.35 15.66 -4.85
CA ILE A 133 5.71 15.91 -5.38
C ILE A 133 6.16 14.82 -6.37
N TYR A 134 5.69 13.59 -6.17
CA TYR A 134 6.01 12.44 -7.01
C TYR A 134 4.88 12.07 -7.98
N ASP A 135 3.93 12.97 -8.21
CA ASP A 135 2.79 12.78 -9.12
C ASP A 135 2.01 11.48 -8.86
N LEU A 136 1.88 11.06 -7.60
CA LEU A 136 1.06 9.91 -7.20
C LEU A 136 -0.39 10.33 -6.93
N VAL A 137 -0.58 11.56 -6.49
CA VAL A 137 -1.88 12.13 -6.14
C VAL A 137 -1.93 13.55 -6.66
N VAL A 138 -3.11 13.96 -7.12
CA VAL A 138 -3.41 15.35 -7.44
C VAL A 138 -4.65 15.81 -6.69
N ARG A 139 -4.71 17.11 -6.41
CA ARG A 139 -5.94 17.77 -5.94
C ARG A 139 -6.65 18.39 -7.12
N ASP A 140 -7.93 18.06 -7.28
CA ASP A 140 -8.78 18.71 -8.27
C ASP A 140 -8.97 20.19 -7.88
N THR A 141 -8.37 21.08 -8.67
CA THR A 141 -8.39 22.54 -8.48
C THR A 141 -9.64 23.20 -9.05
N PHE A 142 -10.39 22.51 -9.92
CA PHE A 142 -11.63 23.03 -10.51
C PHE A 142 -12.77 23.07 -9.47
N LYS A 143 -12.71 22.21 -8.44
CA LYS A 143 -13.65 22.19 -7.31
C LYS A 143 -13.10 23.02 -6.14
N THR A 144 -13.17 24.34 -6.31
CA THR A 144 -12.39 25.36 -5.57
C THR A 144 -12.48 25.34 -4.05
N ARG A 145 -13.56 24.82 -3.44
CA ARG A 145 -13.71 24.84 -1.97
C ARG A 145 -13.26 23.55 -1.27
N LEU A 146 -13.38 22.41 -1.93
CA LEU A 146 -13.17 21.10 -1.27
C LEU A 146 -11.85 20.44 -1.65
N ARG A 147 -11.27 20.78 -2.82
CA ARG A 147 -10.00 20.21 -3.33
C ARG A 147 -9.95 18.68 -3.18
N PRO A 148 -10.84 17.93 -3.86
CA PRO A 148 -10.88 16.49 -3.72
C PRO A 148 -9.59 15.84 -4.21
N LEU A 149 -9.23 14.74 -3.56
CA LEU A 149 -8.07 13.92 -3.86
C LEU A 149 -8.37 13.01 -5.04
N VAL A 150 -7.41 12.91 -5.96
CA VAL A 150 -7.51 12.05 -7.13
C VAL A 150 -6.20 11.29 -7.28
N GLY A 151 -6.28 9.96 -7.37
CA GLY A 151 -5.12 9.12 -7.70
C GLY A 151 -4.73 9.32 -9.17
N THR A 152 -3.42 9.34 -9.44
CA THR A 152 -2.89 9.49 -10.81
C THR A 152 -2.75 8.13 -11.51
N PRO A 153 -2.54 8.12 -12.84
CA PRO A 153 -2.19 6.90 -13.57
C PRO A 153 -0.94 6.20 -13.02
N LEU A 154 0.05 6.97 -12.57
CA LEU A 154 1.26 6.41 -11.96
C LEU A 154 0.93 5.65 -10.67
N LEU A 155 0.13 6.23 -9.78
CA LEU A 155 -0.34 5.53 -8.58
C LEU A 155 -1.13 4.27 -8.95
N HIS A 156 -1.95 4.32 -10.00
CA HIS A 156 -2.71 3.16 -10.44
C HIS A 156 -1.81 2.02 -10.94
N SER A 157 -0.78 2.31 -11.75
CA SER A 157 0.21 1.31 -12.17
C SER A 157 0.86 0.63 -10.97
N ILE A 158 1.39 1.43 -10.04
CA ILE A 158 2.06 0.93 -8.83
C ILE A 158 1.14 -0.01 -8.03
N MET A 159 -0.10 0.41 -7.80
CA MET A 159 -1.04 -0.38 -7.01
C MET A 159 -1.45 -1.67 -7.72
N MET A 160 -1.59 -1.66 -9.05
CA MET A 160 -1.87 -2.87 -9.82
C MET A 160 -0.69 -3.85 -9.80
N ASP A 161 0.55 -3.37 -9.93
CA ASP A 161 1.75 -4.21 -9.86
C ASP A 161 1.91 -4.89 -8.49
N ILE A 162 1.50 -4.21 -7.42
CA ILE A 162 1.55 -4.74 -6.06
C ILE A 162 0.47 -5.80 -5.82
N ILE A 163 -0.74 -5.57 -6.34
CA ILE A 163 -1.93 -6.40 -6.06
C ILE A 163 -2.02 -7.60 -6.99
N GLN A 164 -1.43 -7.54 -8.18
CA GLN A 164 -1.38 -8.71 -9.04
C GLN A 164 -0.62 -9.86 -8.33
N PRO A 165 -1.20 -11.06 -8.28
CA PRO A 165 -0.45 -12.23 -7.87
C PRO A 165 0.76 -12.34 -8.81
N LEU A 166 1.93 -12.68 -8.26
CA LEU A 166 3.08 -13.03 -9.09
C LEU A 166 2.62 -14.16 -10.01
N GLU A 167 2.33 -13.84 -11.26
CA GLU A 167 2.27 -14.84 -12.32
C GLU A 167 3.57 -15.63 -12.17
N PRO A 168 3.51 -16.96 -11.91
CA PRO A 168 4.72 -17.74 -11.84
C PRO A 168 5.39 -17.57 -13.20
N HIS A 169 6.51 -16.84 -13.23
CA HIS A 169 7.30 -16.72 -14.44
C HIS A 169 7.58 -18.14 -14.88
N ALA A 170 6.92 -18.56 -15.96
CA ALA A 170 7.18 -19.84 -16.56
C ALA A 170 8.68 -19.83 -16.85
N ILE A 171 9.42 -20.65 -16.11
CA ILE A 171 10.80 -20.97 -16.43
C ILE A 171 10.67 -21.67 -17.77
N THR A 172 10.73 -20.92 -18.87
CA THR A 172 10.90 -21.49 -20.20
C THR A 172 12.17 -22.30 -20.11
N PRO A 173 12.12 -23.64 -20.18
CA PRO A 173 13.34 -24.40 -20.25
C PRO A 173 14.05 -23.92 -21.52
N VAL A 174 15.28 -23.45 -21.35
CA VAL A 174 16.20 -23.25 -22.45
C VAL A 174 16.31 -24.62 -23.12
N MET A 175 15.50 -24.83 -24.16
CA MET A 175 15.59 -25.97 -25.04
C MET A 175 17.02 -25.94 -25.58
N ALA A 176 17.81 -26.88 -25.09
CA ALA A 176 19.14 -27.17 -25.59
C ALA A 176 19.05 -27.24 -27.12
N SER A 177 19.70 -26.29 -27.78
CA SER A 177 19.99 -26.34 -29.20
C SER A 177 20.81 -27.60 -29.45
N LYS A 178 20.15 -28.71 -29.77
CA LYS A 178 20.77 -29.81 -30.50
C LYS A 178 21.07 -29.28 -31.90
N GLY A 179 22.22 -28.63 -32.05
CA GLY A 179 22.91 -28.54 -33.33
C GLY A 179 23.54 -29.89 -33.60
N LEU A 180 22.76 -30.79 -34.19
CA LEU A 180 23.23 -32.02 -34.81
C LEU A 180 23.23 -31.78 -36.33
N GLU A 181 24.36 -32.11 -36.95
CA GLU A 181 24.64 -32.29 -38.38
C GLU A 181 24.82 -30.99 -39.19
N ALA A 182 25.88 -30.84 -40.02
CA ALA A 182 26.70 -31.83 -40.71
C ALA A 182 28.21 -31.55 -40.61
#